data_AF-A0A7S2FWQ6-F1
#
_entry.id   AF-A0A7S2FWQ6-F1
#
_cell.length_a   1.000
_cell.length_b   1.000
_cell.length_c   1.000
_cell.angle_alpha   90.00
_cell.angle_beta   90.00
_cell.angle_gamma   90.00
#
_symmetry.space_group_name_H-M   'P 1'
#
loop_
_entity.id
_entity.type
_entity.pdbx_description
1 polymer ?
#
loop_
_entity_poly.entity_id
_entity_poly.type
_entity_poly.pdbx_seq_one_letter_code
_entity_poly.pdbx_strand_id
1 'polypeptide(L)'
;VKLRRCPRCRITEYCGTVCQRRDWRAGHAAECGALRETQAANDMTVRLAARTINAKRRKLATLKGGGSDGFDDKDAEALVKLVGHRGELPAATLDAYHARLPILRKMLRGGNDNDEIESQDDEILNWLCIIGCNAFSITDGELRPIGIGMFLRASAANHSCAP
;
A
#
# COMPACT_ATOMS: atom_id res chain seq x y z
N VAL A 1 -21.06 -14.28 7.67
CA VAL A 1 -20.11 -14.29 8.82
C VAL A 1 -20.17 -12.94 9.51
N LYS A 2 -20.31 -12.86 10.84
CA LYS A 2 -20.26 -11.58 11.56
C LYS A 2 -18.80 -11.15 11.74
N LEU A 3 -18.42 -10.02 11.14
CA LEU A 3 -17.06 -9.49 11.23
C LEU A 3 -16.82 -8.76 12.56
N ARG A 4 -15.56 -8.70 12.99
CA ARG A 4 -15.11 -8.02 14.21
C ARG A 4 -14.14 -6.90 13.86
N ARG A 5 -14.40 -5.69 14.34
CA ARG A 5 -13.53 -4.53 14.16
C ARG A 5 -12.25 -4.63 14.98
N CYS A 6 -11.16 -4.07 14.46
CA CYS A 6 -9.98 -3.79 15.28
C CYS A 6 -10.39 -2.88 16.45
N PRO A 7 -10.12 -3.24 17.71
CA PRO A 7 -10.54 -2.45 18.86
C PRO A 7 -9.84 -1.09 18.94
N ARG A 8 -8.65 -0.95 18.31
CA ARG A 8 -7.83 0.26 18.36
C ARG A 8 -8.24 1.31 17.32
N CYS A 9 -8.25 0.97 16.02
CA CYS A 9 -8.64 1.93 14.99
C CYS A 9 -10.14 1.93 14.68
N ARG A 10 -10.85 0.83 14.95
CA ARG A 10 -12.27 0.63 14.60
C ARG A 10 -12.61 0.72 13.10
N ILE A 11 -11.61 0.75 12.23
CA ILE A 11 -11.76 0.82 10.75
C ILE A 11 -11.72 -0.57 10.11
N THR A 12 -10.67 -1.35 10.36
CA THR A 12 -10.49 -2.66 9.73
C THR A 12 -11.33 -3.74 10.41
N GLU A 13 -11.85 -4.68 9.64
CA GLU A 13 -12.74 -5.76 10.11
C GLU A 13 -12.18 -7.14 9.75
N TYR A 14 -12.41 -8.12 10.61
CA TYR A 14 -11.84 -9.46 10.48
C TYR A 14 -12.85 -10.56 10.78
N CYS A 15 -12.63 -11.71 10.13
CA CYS A 15 -13.36 -12.95 10.38
C CYS A 15 -13.24 -13.43 11.85
N GLY A 16 -12.11 -13.13 12.49
CA GLY A 16 -11.75 -13.58 13.82
C GLY A 16 -10.30 -13.23 14.18
N THR A 17 -9.83 -13.68 15.34
CA THR A 17 -8.51 -13.33 15.89
C THR A 17 -7.34 -13.87 15.08
N VAL A 18 -7.56 -14.94 14.29
CA VAL A 18 -6.54 -15.48 13.37
C VAL A 18 -6.30 -14.49 12.21
N CYS A 19 -7.37 -14.09 11.51
CA CYS A 19 -7.31 -13.08 10.44
C CYS A 19 -6.66 -11.77 10.96
N GLN A 20 -7.08 -11.29 12.13
CA GLN A 20 -6.55 -10.07 12.74
C GLN A 20 -5.06 -10.15 13.04
N ARG A 21 -4.58 -11.24 13.67
CA ARG A 21 -3.15 -11.42 13.99
C ARG A 21 -2.29 -11.54 12.73
N ARG A 22 -2.81 -12.17 11.67
CA ARG A 22 -2.12 -12.26 10.39
C ARG A 22 -1.94 -10.89 9.75
N ASP A 23 -3.02 -10.11 9.64
CA ASP A 23 -2.94 -8.76 9.05
C ASP A 23 -2.12 -7.79 9.92
N TRP A 24 -2.16 -7.94 11.26
CA TRP A 24 -1.31 -7.19 12.17
C TRP A 24 0.17 -7.27 11.78
N ARG A 25 0.68 -8.49 11.56
CA ARG A 25 2.06 -8.73 11.11
C ARG A 25 2.31 -8.31 9.67
N ALA A 26 1.32 -8.48 8.79
CA ALA A 26 1.46 -8.17 7.37
C ALA A 26 1.56 -6.66 7.09
N GLY A 27 0.94 -5.82 7.92
CA GLY A 27 1.06 -4.37 7.79
C GLY A 27 0.13 -3.55 8.65
N HIS A 28 -0.95 -4.12 9.20
CA HIS A 28 -1.92 -3.35 9.96
C HIS A 28 -1.31 -2.66 11.19
N ALA A 29 -0.31 -3.26 11.84
CA ALA A 29 0.40 -2.63 12.97
C ALA A 29 0.96 -1.23 12.61
N ALA A 30 1.49 -1.08 11.39
CA ALA A 30 2.10 0.16 10.91
C ALA A 30 1.08 1.21 10.44
N GLU A 31 -0.17 0.85 10.17
CA GLU A 31 -1.21 1.81 9.77
C GLU A 31 -2.25 2.08 10.87
N CYS A 32 -2.35 1.20 11.88
CA CYS A 32 -3.42 1.26 12.88
C CYS A 32 -3.42 2.58 13.68
N GLY A 33 -2.25 3.18 13.94
CA GLY A 33 -2.13 4.48 14.60
C GLY A 33 -2.77 5.59 13.78
N ALA A 34 -2.35 5.73 12.52
CA ALA A 34 -2.90 6.72 11.58
C ALA A 34 -4.41 6.51 11.34
N LEU A 35 -4.86 5.27 11.17
CA LEU A 35 -6.29 4.93 11.00
C LEU A 35 -7.16 5.27 12.21
N ARG A 36 -6.59 5.27 13.42
CA ARG A 36 -7.31 5.67 14.64
C ARG A 36 -7.58 7.17 14.67
N GLU A 37 -6.68 7.96 14.08
CA GLU A 37 -6.66 9.41 14.25
C GLU A 37 -7.43 10.17 13.18
N THR A 38 -7.54 9.63 11.97
CA THR A 38 -8.26 10.30 10.89
C THR A 38 -8.87 9.31 9.89
N GLN A 39 -10.10 9.60 9.47
CA GLN A 39 -10.79 8.84 8.42
C GLN A 39 -10.09 8.98 7.06
N ALA A 40 -9.35 10.08 6.83
CA ALA A 40 -8.59 10.28 5.60
C ALA A 40 -7.51 9.20 5.39
N ALA A 41 -7.03 8.58 6.48
CA ALA A 41 -6.10 7.44 6.41
C ALA A 41 -6.73 6.18 5.80
N ASN A 42 -8.06 6.13 5.66
CA ASN A 42 -8.76 5.01 5.04
C ASN A 42 -8.86 5.13 3.50
N ASP A 43 -8.14 6.05 2.87
CA ASP A 43 -7.95 6.08 1.42
C ASP A 43 -7.18 4.82 0.98
N MET A 44 -7.78 4.01 0.09
CA MET A 44 -7.20 2.73 -0.32
C MET A 44 -5.86 2.87 -1.04
N THR A 45 -5.71 3.91 -1.87
CA THR A 45 -4.47 4.20 -2.62
C THR A 45 -3.34 4.55 -1.65
N VAL A 46 -3.62 5.38 -0.65
CA VAL A 46 -2.68 5.74 0.43
C VAL A 46 -2.29 4.50 1.23
N ARG A 47 -3.25 3.66 1.60
CA ARG A 47 -2.99 2.41 2.35
C ARG A 47 -2.13 1.44 1.53
N LEU A 48 -2.47 1.25 0.26
CA LEU A 48 -1.70 0.37 -0.63
C LEU A 48 -0.29 0.91 -0.85
N ALA A 49 -0.12 2.21 -1.08
CA ALA A 49 1.19 2.85 -1.20
C ALA A 49 2.04 2.64 0.07
N ALA A 50 1.48 2.91 1.26
CA ALA A 50 2.17 2.70 2.53
C ALA A 50 2.59 1.24 2.75
N ARG A 51 1.68 0.29 2.49
CA ARG A 51 1.97 -1.15 2.60
C ARG A 51 3.05 -1.59 1.61
N THR A 52 3.04 -1.05 0.38
CA THR A 52 4.04 -1.37 -0.66
C THR A 52 5.41 -0.82 -0.32
N ILE A 53 5.50 0.43 0.13
CA ILE A 53 6.75 1.05 0.58
C ILE A 53 7.34 0.27 1.76
N ASN A 54 6.51 -0.08 2.74
CA ASN A 54 6.96 -0.84 3.90
C ASN A 54 7.39 -2.27 3.54
N ALA A 55 6.74 -2.90 2.54
CA ALA A 55 7.20 -4.18 2.00
C ALA A 55 8.58 -4.07 1.35
N LYS A 56 8.80 -3.05 0.50
CA LYS A 56 10.12 -2.77 -0.09
C LYS A 56 11.20 -2.59 0.98
N ARG A 57 10.92 -1.79 2.02
CA ARG A 57 11.85 -1.55 3.14
C ARG A 57 12.22 -2.84 3.86
N ARG A 58 11.24 -3.73 4.11
CA ARG A 58 11.49 -5.04 4.73
C ARG A 58 12.35 -5.95 3.85
N LYS A 59 12.14 -5.96 2.53
CA LYS A 59 12.99 -6.72 1.59
C LYS A 59 14.42 -6.23 1.59
N LEU A 60 14.61 -4.92 1.53
CA LEU A 60 15.95 -4.34 1.60
C LEU A 60 16.65 -4.65 2.93
N ALA A 61 15.91 -4.69 4.04
CA ALA A 61 16.45 -5.08 5.34
C ALA A 61 16.81 -6.57 5.42
N THR A 62 15.98 -7.47 4.87
CA THR A 62 16.27 -8.93 4.86
C THR A 62 17.45 -9.28 3.97
N LEU A 63 17.62 -8.60 2.84
CA LEU A 63 18.83 -8.72 2.02
C LEU A 63 20.12 -8.35 2.77
N LYS A 64 20.04 -7.49 3.79
CA LYS A 64 21.17 -7.07 4.64
C LYS A 64 21.36 -7.91 5.91
N GLY A 65 20.33 -8.62 6.38
CA GLY A 65 20.32 -9.20 7.74
C GLY A 65 19.72 -10.59 7.91
N GLY A 66 19.27 -11.26 6.84
CA GLY A 66 18.66 -12.60 6.89
C GLY A 66 17.23 -12.59 7.46
N GLY A 67 16.31 -13.34 6.83
CA GLY A 67 14.91 -13.50 7.26
C GLY A 67 13.95 -13.68 6.09
N SER A 68 12.67 -13.99 6.39
CA SER A 68 11.60 -14.08 5.39
C SER A 68 10.67 -12.88 5.49
N ASP A 69 10.43 -12.19 4.39
CA ASP A 69 9.58 -11.00 4.29
C ASP A 69 8.31 -11.23 3.44
N GLY A 70 8.13 -12.46 2.96
CA GLY A 70 7.03 -12.85 2.08
C GLY A 70 7.22 -12.47 0.61
N PHE A 71 8.39 -11.93 0.24
CA PHE A 71 8.77 -11.61 -1.13
C PHE A 71 9.88 -12.55 -1.60
N ASP A 72 9.61 -13.33 -2.63
CA ASP A 72 10.71 -14.00 -3.33
C ASP A 72 11.56 -12.98 -4.12
N ASP A 73 12.68 -13.42 -4.66
CA ASP A 73 13.58 -12.52 -5.39
C ASP A 73 12.97 -12.00 -6.70
N LYS A 74 12.02 -12.75 -7.29
CA LYS A 74 11.32 -12.34 -8.50
C LYS A 74 10.30 -11.26 -8.22
N ASP A 75 9.59 -11.33 -7.09
CA ASP A 75 8.69 -10.29 -6.63
C ASP A 75 9.45 -8.99 -6.32
N ALA A 76 10.64 -9.11 -5.70
CA ALA A 76 11.50 -7.95 -5.46
C ALA A 76 12.01 -7.32 -6.76
N GLU A 77 12.39 -8.14 -7.75
CA GLU A 77 12.77 -7.66 -9.08
C GLU A 77 11.60 -6.96 -9.78
N ALA A 78 10.41 -7.56 -9.76
CA ALA A 78 9.21 -6.98 -10.36
C ALA A 78 8.83 -5.64 -9.70
N LEU A 79 8.97 -5.53 -8.38
CA LEU A 79 8.68 -4.30 -7.63
C LEU A 79 9.54 -3.11 -8.08
N VAL A 80 10.80 -3.35 -8.43
CA VAL A 80 11.73 -2.30 -8.89
C VAL A 80 11.44 -1.87 -10.32
N LYS A 81 10.82 -2.74 -11.13
CA LYS A 81 10.49 -2.48 -12.54
C LYS A 81 9.14 -1.77 -12.76
N LEU A 82 8.37 -1.55 -11.69
CA LEU A 82 7.09 -0.85 -11.81
C LEU A 82 7.29 0.58 -12.32
N VAL A 83 6.44 0.99 -13.27
CA VAL A 83 6.48 2.31 -13.90
C VAL A 83 5.28 3.14 -13.44
N GLY A 84 5.50 4.42 -13.11
CA GLY A 84 4.45 5.34 -12.68
C GLY A 84 4.09 6.44 -13.69
N HIS A 85 4.78 6.53 -14.83
CA HIS A 85 4.54 7.52 -15.90
C HIS A 85 4.38 8.97 -15.40
N ARG A 86 5.05 9.36 -14.31
CA ARG A 86 4.84 10.65 -13.63
C ARG A 86 4.90 11.86 -14.58
N GLY A 87 5.83 11.86 -15.54
CA GLY A 87 6.00 12.95 -16.51
C GLY A 87 4.90 13.04 -17.57
N GLU A 88 4.07 12.02 -17.72
CA GLU A 88 2.97 11.95 -18.69
C GLU A 88 1.60 12.18 -18.03
N LEU A 89 1.55 12.24 -16.69
CA LEU A 89 0.31 12.42 -15.95
C LEU A 89 -0.20 13.87 -16.06
N PRO A 90 -1.53 14.07 -16.18
CA PRO A 90 -2.13 15.40 -16.12
C PRO A 90 -1.81 16.11 -14.79
N ALA A 91 -1.65 17.44 -14.83
CA ALA A 91 -1.38 18.25 -13.64
C ALA A 91 -2.42 18.04 -12.52
N ALA A 92 -3.70 17.97 -12.88
CA ALA A 92 -4.78 17.71 -11.92
C ALA A 92 -4.63 16.36 -11.18
N THR A 93 -4.08 15.34 -11.85
CA THR A 93 -3.79 14.04 -11.23
C THR A 93 -2.63 14.16 -10.24
N LEU A 94 -1.57 14.88 -10.63
CA LEU A 94 -0.43 15.13 -9.75
C LEU A 94 -0.84 15.95 -8.52
N ASP A 95 -1.67 16.98 -8.68
CA ASP A 95 -2.22 17.77 -7.56
C ASP A 95 -3.02 16.90 -6.60
N ALA A 96 -3.85 15.99 -7.13
CA ALA A 96 -4.59 15.02 -6.32
C ALA A 96 -3.68 14.02 -5.59
N TYR A 97 -2.48 13.72 -6.11
CA TYR A 97 -1.48 12.92 -5.40
C TYR A 97 -0.71 13.74 -4.37
N HIS A 98 -0.34 14.98 -4.67
CA HIS A 98 0.27 15.90 -3.72
C HIS A 98 -0.61 16.11 -2.48
N ALA A 99 -1.93 16.27 -2.67
CA ALA A 99 -2.89 16.38 -1.57
C ALA A 99 -2.92 15.15 -0.63
N ARG A 100 -2.47 13.98 -1.10
CA ARG A 100 -2.40 12.73 -0.30
C ARG A 100 -1.06 12.54 0.41
N LEU A 101 -0.03 13.35 0.13
CA LEU A 101 1.30 13.19 0.76
C LEU A 101 1.28 13.31 2.29
N PRO A 102 0.57 14.27 2.92
CA PRO A 102 0.56 14.38 4.38
C PRO A 102 0.02 13.12 5.06
N ILE A 103 -1.04 12.53 4.50
CA ILE A 103 -1.65 11.33 5.06
C ILE A 103 -0.81 10.08 4.81
N LEU A 104 -0.17 9.97 3.64
CA LEU A 104 0.77 8.89 3.34
C LEU A 104 1.99 8.95 4.25
N ARG A 105 2.53 10.14 4.53
CA ARG A 105 3.59 10.30 5.54
C ARG A 105 3.16 9.83 6.91
N LYS A 106 1.99 10.26 7.39
CA LYS A 106 1.47 9.81 8.68
C LYS A 106 1.34 8.28 8.76
N MET A 107 0.91 7.65 7.67
CA MET A 107 0.83 6.19 7.54
C MET A 107 2.21 5.52 7.57
N LEU A 108 3.23 6.11 6.94
CA LEU A 108 4.59 5.60 6.93
C LEU A 108 5.31 5.75 8.29
N ARG A 109 4.86 6.67 9.15
CA ARG A 109 5.36 6.90 10.52
C ARG A 109 4.73 5.98 11.58
N GLY A 110 3.88 5.01 11.22
CA GLY A 110 3.18 4.23 12.25
C GLY A 110 2.09 4.98 13.01
N GLY A 111 1.80 6.23 12.64
CA GLY A 111 1.05 7.17 13.47
C GLY A 111 1.83 7.74 14.66
N ASN A 112 3.16 7.63 14.69
CA ASN A 112 4.01 8.33 15.64
C ASN A 112 4.58 9.60 14.98
N ASP A 113 4.09 10.78 15.35
CA ASP A 113 4.50 12.02 14.70
C ASP A 113 5.98 12.37 14.88
N ASN A 114 6.67 11.72 15.84
CA ASN A 114 8.10 11.88 16.09
C ASN A 114 9.01 11.03 15.18
N ASP A 115 8.45 10.07 14.43
CA ASP A 115 9.26 9.22 13.55
C ASP A 115 9.60 10.00 12.26
N GLU A 116 10.89 10.17 11.97
CA GLU A 116 11.33 10.82 10.74
C GLU A 116 11.18 9.88 9.55
N ILE A 117 10.72 10.43 8.41
CA ILE A 117 10.72 9.73 7.13
C ILE A 117 11.85 10.33 6.30
N GLU A 118 12.90 9.54 6.08
CA GLU A 118 14.06 9.91 5.29
C GLU A 118 13.72 10.20 3.82
N SER A 119 12.73 9.48 3.27
CA SER A 119 12.28 9.66 1.88
C SER A 119 11.73 11.06 1.61
N GLN A 120 12.21 11.68 0.54
CA GLN A 120 11.74 12.97 0.03
C GLN A 120 10.32 12.87 -0.56
N ASP A 121 9.63 14.01 -0.64
CA ASP A 121 8.25 14.11 -1.15
C ASP A 121 8.13 13.56 -2.57
N ASP A 122 9.12 13.84 -3.42
CA ASP A 122 9.14 13.34 -4.79
C ASP A 122 9.22 11.82 -4.88
N GLU A 123 9.98 11.18 -3.98
CA GLU A 123 10.06 9.72 -3.92
C GLU A 123 8.72 9.13 -3.46
N ILE A 124 8.11 9.72 -2.44
CA ILE A 124 6.82 9.28 -1.88
C ILE A 124 5.70 9.49 -2.91
N LEU A 125 5.70 10.61 -3.63
CA LEU A 125 4.72 10.89 -4.68
C LEU A 125 4.85 9.92 -5.84
N ASN A 126 6.08 9.55 -6.22
CA ASN A 126 6.30 8.56 -7.26
C ASN A 126 5.63 7.22 -6.94
N TRP A 127 5.54 6.83 -5.66
CA TRP A 127 4.78 5.65 -5.27
C TRP A 127 3.29 5.78 -5.55
N LEU A 128 2.67 6.94 -5.34
CA LEU A 128 1.27 7.15 -5.71
C LEU A 128 1.06 7.00 -7.22
N CYS A 129 2.01 7.46 -8.03
CA CYS A 129 2.00 7.29 -9.48
C CYS A 129 2.14 5.80 -9.86
N ILE A 130 3.08 5.08 -9.26
CA ILE A 130 3.25 3.63 -9.43
C ILE A 130 1.98 2.87 -9.07
N ILE A 131 1.36 3.17 -7.92
CA ILE A 131 0.10 2.54 -7.53
C ILE A 131 -0.99 2.85 -8.56
N GLY A 132 -1.08 4.09 -9.04
CA GLY A 132 -2.05 4.51 -10.05
C GLY A 132 -1.95 3.72 -11.37
N CYS A 133 -0.75 3.33 -11.78
CA CYS A 133 -0.54 2.58 -13.02
C CYS A 133 -0.65 1.05 -12.86
N ASN A 134 -0.35 0.51 -11.68
CA ASN A 134 -0.10 -0.94 -11.53
C ASN A 134 -1.05 -1.65 -10.55
N ALA A 135 -1.89 -0.91 -9.83
CA ALA A 135 -2.84 -1.53 -8.90
C ALA A 135 -4.03 -2.15 -9.63
N PHE A 136 -4.46 -3.31 -9.15
CA PHE A 136 -5.64 -4.01 -9.64
C PHE A 136 -6.80 -3.79 -8.69
N SER A 137 -7.99 -3.56 -9.24
CA SER A 137 -9.23 -3.66 -8.48
C SER A 137 -9.52 -5.12 -8.13
N ILE A 138 -9.78 -5.39 -6.86
CA ILE A 138 -10.26 -6.68 -6.38
C ILE A 138 -11.79 -6.60 -6.32
N THR A 139 -12.47 -7.57 -6.91
CA THR A 139 -13.94 -7.59 -6.98
C THR A 139 -14.55 -8.80 -6.29
N ASP A 140 -15.84 -8.71 -5.97
CA ASP A 140 -16.64 -9.89 -5.64
C ASP A 140 -17.06 -10.67 -6.91
N GLY A 141 -17.89 -11.70 -6.73
CA GLY A 141 -18.40 -12.53 -7.83
C GLY A 141 -19.35 -11.83 -8.80
N GLU A 142 -19.79 -10.61 -8.47
CA GLU A 142 -20.63 -9.76 -9.33
C GLU A 142 -19.83 -8.58 -9.91
N LEU A 143 -18.49 -8.67 -9.87
CA LEU A 143 -17.56 -7.63 -10.34
C LEU A 143 -17.69 -6.30 -9.60
N ARG A 144 -18.27 -6.27 -8.39
CA ARG A 144 -18.28 -5.06 -7.57
C ARG A 144 -16.93 -4.86 -6.89
N PRO A 145 -16.33 -3.66 -6.93
CA PRO A 145 -15.04 -3.41 -6.32
C PRO A 145 -15.14 -3.49 -4.78
N ILE A 146 -14.30 -4.33 -4.18
CA ILE A 146 -14.20 -4.51 -2.73
C ILE A 146 -12.83 -4.06 -2.18
N GLY A 147 -11.88 -3.75 -3.05
CA GLY A 147 -10.56 -3.26 -2.68
C GLY A 147 -9.63 -3.07 -3.86
N ILE A 148 -8.37 -2.78 -3.56
CA ILE A 148 -7.29 -2.75 -4.54
C ILE A 148 -6.10 -3.55 -4.02
N GLY A 149 -5.32 -4.13 -4.94
CA GLY A 149 -4.14 -4.91 -4.62
C GLY A 149 -3.01 -4.68 -5.62
N MET A 150 -1.79 -4.91 -5.15
CA MET A 150 -0.59 -4.93 -6.00
C MET A 150 -0.24 -6.39 -6.31
N PHE A 151 -0.30 -6.78 -7.57
CA PHE A 151 0.02 -8.14 -8.04
C PHE A 151 1.21 -8.07 -8.98
N LEU A 152 2.42 -8.03 -8.41
CA LEU A 152 3.66 -7.60 -9.09
C LEU A 152 3.97 -8.34 -10.39
N ARG A 153 3.70 -9.64 -10.43
CA ARG A 153 3.93 -10.46 -11.62
C ARG A 153 2.84 -10.24 -12.67
N ALA A 154 1.60 -9.97 -12.24
CA ALA A 154 0.50 -9.67 -13.15
C ALA A 154 0.61 -8.25 -13.73
N SER A 155 1.12 -7.27 -12.97
CA SER A 155 1.37 -5.91 -13.46
C SER A 155 2.44 -5.84 -14.56
N ALA A 156 3.23 -6.90 -14.76
CA ALA A 156 4.17 -6.98 -15.86
C ALA A 156 3.52 -7.32 -17.20
N ALA A 157 2.25 -7.76 -17.21
CA ALA A 157 1.53 -8.04 -18.44
C ALA A 157 1.08 -6.72 -19.10
N ASN A 158 1.38 -6.58 -20.39
CA ASN A 158 0.88 -5.46 -21.18
C ASN A 158 -0.59 -5.67 -21.56
N HIS A 159 -1.27 -4.57 -21.86
CA HIS A 159 -2.63 -4.61 -22.39
C HIS A 159 -2.67 -5.13 -23.84
N SER A 160 -3.65 -5.98 -24.13
CA SER A 160 -4.11 -6.32 -25.47
C SER A 160 -5.64 -6.27 -25.47
N CYS A 161 -6.25 -5.75 -26.53
CA CYS A 161 -7.70 -5.81 -26.71
C CYS A 161 -8.21 -7.25 -26.93
N ALA A 162 -7.31 -8.19 -27.21
CA ALA A 162 -7.54 -9.63 -27.28
C ALA A 162 -6.48 -10.33 -26.40
N PRO A 163 -6.73 -10.42 -25.07
CA PRO A 163 -5.78 -10.94 -24.09
C PRO A 163 -5.58 -12.46 -24.18
#